data_AF-A0A537ST01-F1
#
_entry.id   AF-A0A537ST01-F1
#
_cell.length_a   1.000
_cell.length_b   1.000
_cell.length_c   1.000
_cell.angle_alpha   90.00
_cell.angle_beta   90.00
_cell.angle_gamma   90.00
#
_symmetry.space_group_name_H-M   'P 1'
#
loop_
_entity.id
_entity.type
_entity.pdbx_description
1 polymer ?
#
loop_
_entity_poly.entity_id
_entity_poly.type
_entity_poly.pdbx_seq_one_letter_code
_entity_poly.pdbx_strand_id
1 'polypeptide(L)'
;MLKTISIIRPETLVRWHRAGFRRYWRWKSRSLGGRPQVDAELRALILRMSVDNPLSGAPRTHGELLKLGFGVAQSTVAKYMVKRSEPSSPQAWRTFLRNHSPDIAAMDLFVAQPLASTCSMHSSSCDWPAESSSGSTSHVI
;
A
#
# COMPACT_ATOMS: atom_id res chain seq x y z
N MET A 1 -21.30 44.54 11.29
CA MET A 1 -20.92 43.47 10.35
C MET A 1 -21.93 42.35 10.47
N LEU A 2 -22.83 42.20 9.50
CA LEU A 2 -23.91 41.20 9.57
C LEU A 2 -23.36 39.82 9.24
N LYS A 3 -23.58 38.86 10.16
CA LYS A 3 -23.26 37.45 9.99
C LYS A 3 -24.34 36.81 9.11
N THR A 4 -24.07 36.67 7.82
CA THR A 4 -24.99 36.04 6.86
C THR A 4 -25.05 34.54 7.12
N ILE A 5 -26.12 34.07 7.75
CA ILE A 5 -26.42 32.64 7.88
C ILE A 5 -27.06 32.21 6.55
N SER A 6 -26.26 31.68 5.64
CA SER A 6 -26.77 31.06 4.42
C SER A 6 -27.42 29.73 4.78
N ILE A 7 -28.74 29.63 4.61
CA ILE A 7 -29.47 28.36 4.76
C ILE A 7 -29.13 27.49 3.54
N ILE A 8 -27.96 26.86 3.60
CA ILE A 8 -27.53 25.91 2.58
C ILE A 8 -28.22 24.59 2.88
N ARG A 9 -28.94 24.08 1.88
CA ARG A 9 -29.55 22.75 1.94
C ARG A 9 -28.47 21.69 2.28
N PRO A 10 -28.64 20.84 3.31
CA PRO A 10 -27.61 19.92 3.80
C PRO A 10 -27.09 18.97 2.71
N GLU A 11 -27.94 18.58 1.76
CA GLU A 11 -27.57 17.77 0.60
C GLU A 11 -26.47 18.44 -0.25
N THR A 12 -26.45 19.77 -0.31
CA THR A 12 -25.46 20.55 -1.08
C THR A 12 -24.10 20.52 -0.40
N LEU A 13 -24.07 20.67 0.93
CA LEU A 13 -22.84 20.59 1.71
C LEU A 13 -22.22 19.18 1.61
N VAL A 14 -23.04 18.14 1.73
CA VAL A 14 -22.59 16.75 1.57
C VAL A 14 -22.05 16.49 0.17
N ARG A 15 -22.70 17.03 -0.88
CA ARG A 15 -22.20 16.91 -2.27
C ARG A 15 -20.86 17.60 -2.45
N TRP A 16 -20.69 18.80 -1.90
CA TRP A 16 -19.42 19.53 -1.95
C TRP A 16 -18.33 18.82 -1.17
N HIS A 17 -18.64 18.30 0.01
CA HIS A 17 -17.70 17.51 0.80
C HIS A 17 -17.22 16.28 0.04
N ARG A 18 -18.14 15.48 -0.54
CA ARG A 18 -17.80 14.31 -1.36
C ARG A 18 -16.96 14.68 -2.60
N ALA A 19 -17.27 15.80 -3.26
CA ALA A 19 -16.52 16.26 -4.43
C ALA A 19 -15.11 16.74 -4.04
N GLY A 20 -15.01 17.53 -2.97
CA GLY A 20 -13.75 18.04 -2.43
C GLY A 20 -12.85 16.93 -1.94
N PHE A 21 -13.39 15.98 -1.17
CA PHE A 21 -12.65 14.82 -0.66
C PHE A 21 -12.10 13.97 -1.81
N ARG A 22 -12.92 13.67 -2.83
CA ARG A 22 -12.45 12.95 -4.02
C ARG A 22 -11.32 13.69 -4.73
N ARG A 23 -11.41 15.01 -4.87
CA ARG A 23 -10.38 15.81 -5.54
C ARG A 23 -9.10 15.91 -4.72
N TYR A 24 -9.22 16.11 -3.41
CA TYR A 24 -8.11 16.11 -2.47
C TYR A 24 -7.36 14.78 -2.49
N TRP A 25 -8.07 13.65 -2.37
CA TRP A 25 -7.45 12.33 -2.41
C TRP A 25 -6.88 11.99 -3.77
N ARG A 26 -7.55 12.38 -4.86
CA ARG A 26 -6.99 12.24 -6.21
C ARG A 26 -5.68 13.00 -6.35
N TRP A 27 -5.57 14.20 -5.77
CA TRP A 27 -4.34 14.99 -5.79
C TRP A 27 -3.25 14.39 -4.88
N LYS A 28 -3.60 14.03 -3.63
CA LYS A 28 -2.67 13.47 -2.66
C LYS A 28 -2.13 12.09 -3.07
N SER A 29 -2.95 11.29 -3.75
CA SER A 29 -2.52 9.98 -4.29
C SER A 29 -1.83 10.07 -5.65
N ARG A 30 -1.66 11.27 -6.22
CA ARG A 30 -0.82 11.40 -7.42
C ARG A 30 0.59 11.01 -7.03
N SER A 31 1.06 9.90 -7.60
CA SER A 31 2.47 9.56 -7.52
C SER A 31 3.26 10.73 -8.12
N LEU A 32 4.05 11.39 -7.27
CA LEU A 32 4.97 12.48 -7.64
C LEU A 32 6.19 11.98 -8.43
N GLY A 33 6.17 10.72 -8.89
CA GLY A 33 7.32 10.06 -9.47
C GLY A 33 8.04 9.21 -8.43
N GLY A 34 8.49 8.03 -8.86
CA GLY A 34 9.32 7.12 -8.08
C GLY A 34 10.70 6.97 -8.72
N ARG A 35 11.28 5.77 -8.59
CA ARG A 35 12.59 5.37 -9.18
C ARG A 35 12.79 5.96 -10.59
N PRO A 36 13.96 6.55 -10.90
CA PRO A 36 14.29 7.05 -12.24
C PRO A 36 13.87 6.03 -13.29
N GLN A 37 13.13 6.52 -14.28
CA GLN A 37 12.68 5.65 -15.36
C GLN A 37 13.93 5.13 -16.07
N VAL A 38 13.94 3.82 -16.35
CA VAL A 38 14.97 3.23 -17.21
C VAL A 38 15.00 3.99 -18.52
N ASP A 39 16.21 4.17 -19.05
CA ASP A 39 16.44 4.88 -20.29
C ASP A 39 15.47 4.44 -21.40
N ALA A 40 14.97 5.41 -22.16
CA ALA A 40 13.92 5.17 -23.14
C ALA A 40 14.39 4.23 -24.26
N GLU A 41 15.67 4.30 -24.64
CA GLU A 41 16.25 3.41 -25.66
C GLU A 41 16.34 1.98 -25.15
N LEU A 42 16.81 1.79 -23.92
CA LEU A 42 16.85 0.46 -23.29
C LEU A 42 15.45 -0.15 -23.16
N ARG A 43 14.44 0.67 -22.85
CA ARG A 43 13.04 0.21 -22.84
C ARG A 43 12.56 -0.20 -24.23
N ALA A 44 12.88 0.59 -25.26
CA ALA A 44 12.53 0.27 -26.65
C ALA A 44 13.21 -1.02 -27.11
N LEU A 45 14.46 -1.25 -26.71
CA LEU A 45 15.20 -2.46 -26.98
C LEU A 45 14.55 -3.69 -26.33
N ILE A 46 14.21 -3.62 -25.04
CA ILE A 46 13.51 -4.71 -24.33
C ILE A 46 12.19 -5.06 -25.04
N LEU A 47 11.42 -4.05 -25.45
CA LEU A 47 10.17 -4.25 -26.16
C LEU A 47 10.38 -4.93 -27.51
N ARG A 48 11.36 -4.47 -28.29
CA ARG A 48 11.67 -5.06 -29.61
C ARG A 48 12.07 -6.52 -29.49
N MET A 49 13.02 -6.83 -28.60
CA MET A 49 13.46 -8.21 -28.34
C MET A 49 12.32 -9.11 -27.84
N SER A 50 11.43 -8.57 -26.99
CA SER A 50 10.26 -9.29 -26.49
C SER A 50 9.22 -9.59 -27.58
N VAL A 51 9.11 -8.74 -28.60
CA VAL A 51 8.20 -8.94 -29.74
C VAL A 51 8.80 -9.91 -30.75
N ASP A 52 10.08 -9.73 -31.07
CA ASP A 52 10.79 -10.54 -32.07
C ASP A 52 10.93 -12.00 -31.64
N ASN A 53 11.06 -12.25 -30.33
CA ASN A 53 11.10 -13.61 -29.79
C ASN A 53 10.11 -13.78 -28.62
N PRO A 54 8.82 -14.05 -28.93
CA PRO A 54 7.77 -14.11 -27.93
C PRO A 54 7.96 -15.18 -26.86
N LEU A 55 8.65 -16.28 -27.17
CA LEU A 55 8.87 -17.42 -26.26
C LEU A 55 10.00 -17.16 -25.26
N SER A 56 10.75 -16.07 -25.43
CA SER A 56 11.79 -15.65 -24.50
C SER A 56 11.17 -15.16 -23.22
N GLY A 57 11.47 -15.81 -22.10
CA GLY A 57 11.19 -15.27 -20.78
C GLY A 57 12.19 -14.17 -20.39
N ALA A 58 11.88 -13.45 -19.31
CA ALA A 58 12.76 -12.42 -18.74
C ALA A 58 14.22 -12.85 -18.49
N PRO A 59 14.53 -14.10 -18.04
CA PRO A 59 15.92 -14.53 -17.89
C PRO A 59 16.71 -14.51 -19.20
N ARG A 60 16.07 -14.85 -20.32
CA ARG A 60 16.74 -14.98 -21.63
C ARG A 60 17.04 -13.62 -22.24
N THR A 61 16.03 -12.74 -22.27
CA THR A 61 16.20 -11.34 -22.69
C THR A 61 17.23 -10.61 -21.84
N HIS A 62 17.25 -10.86 -20.52
CA HIS A 62 18.26 -10.32 -19.61
C HIS A 62 19.68 -10.79 -19.97
N GLY A 63 19.89 -12.07 -20.27
CA GLY A 63 21.18 -12.59 -20.70
C GLY A 63 21.68 -11.96 -22.01
N GLU A 64 20.78 -11.67 -22.93
CA GLU A 64 21.11 -10.96 -24.18
C GLU A 64 21.49 -9.50 -23.92
N LEU A 65 20.79 -8.81 -23.02
CA LEU A 65 21.14 -7.46 -22.59
C LEU A 65 22.49 -7.39 -21.88
N LEU A 66 22.82 -8.39 -21.06
CA LEU A 66 24.14 -8.49 -20.42
C LEU A 66 25.26 -8.63 -21.45
N LYS A 67 25.04 -9.40 -22.53
CA LYS A 67 26.01 -9.52 -23.64
C LYS A 67 26.22 -8.21 -24.38
N LEU A 68 25.20 -7.35 -24.43
CA LEU A 68 25.27 -6.00 -25.03
C LEU A 68 25.86 -4.95 -24.07
N GLY A 69 26.23 -5.33 -22.83
CA GLY A 69 26.81 -4.43 -21.83
C GLY A 69 25.80 -3.70 -20.94
N PHE A 70 24.51 -4.05 -21.00
CA PHE A 70 23.49 -3.44 -20.16
C PHE A 70 23.34 -4.17 -18.82
N GLY A 71 23.73 -3.50 -17.73
CA GLY A 71 23.55 -3.99 -16.36
C GLY A 71 22.15 -3.71 -15.79
N VAL A 72 21.12 -4.38 -16.31
CA VAL A 72 19.72 -4.20 -15.88
C VAL A 72 19.25 -5.35 -15.02
N ALA A 73 18.48 -5.11 -13.96
CA ALA A 73 17.91 -6.22 -13.19
C ALA A 73 16.87 -7.01 -14.02
N GLN A 74 16.85 -8.35 -13.91
CA GLN A 74 15.87 -9.20 -14.59
C GLN A 74 14.41 -8.82 -14.31
N SER A 75 14.10 -8.36 -13.09
CA SER A 75 12.77 -7.85 -12.72
C SER A 75 12.36 -6.61 -13.51
N THR A 76 13.34 -5.80 -13.92
CA THR A 76 13.13 -4.62 -14.76
C THR A 76 12.83 -5.02 -16.20
N VAL A 77 13.53 -6.04 -16.71
CA VAL A 77 13.22 -6.64 -18.02
C VAL A 77 11.78 -7.19 -18.01
N ALA A 78 11.43 -7.99 -17.00
CA ALA A 78 10.08 -8.55 -16.84
C ALA A 78 8.99 -7.46 -16.79
N LYS A 79 9.27 -6.32 -16.16
CA LYS A 79 8.36 -5.17 -16.09
C LYS A 79 8.04 -4.57 -17.46
N TYR A 80 9.02 -4.53 -18.37
CA TYR A 80 8.90 -3.88 -19.69
C TYR A 80 8.65 -4.85 -20.84
N MET A 81 8.74 -6.16 -20.61
CA MET A 81 8.31 -7.16 -21.58
C MET A 81 6.81 -7.05 -21.90
N VAL A 82 6.42 -7.50 -23.09
CA VAL A 82 5.02 -7.56 -23.49
C VAL A 82 4.29 -8.54 -22.58
N LYS A 83 3.37 -8.01 -21.76
CA LYS A 83 2.57 -8.84 -20.86
C LYS A 83 1.59 -9.66 -21.68
N ARG A 84 1.83 -10.97 -21.76
CA ARG A 84 0.80 -11.91 -22.22
C ARG A 84 -0.35 -11.83 -21.24
N SER A 85 -1.56 -11.65 -21.75
CA SER A 85 -2.76 -11.68 -20.91
C SER A 85 -2.92 -13.11 -20.39
N GLU A 86 -2.38 -13.40 -19.22
CA GLU A 86 -2.87 -14.54 -18.46
C GLU A 86 -4.36 -14.33 -18.16
N PRO A 87 -5.17 -15.39 -18.11
CA PRO A 87 -6.54 -15.30 -17.62
C PRO A 87 -6.49 -14.78 -16.18
N SER A 88 -6.73 -13.49 -15.99
CA SER A 88 -6.84 -12.92 -14.65
C SER A 88 -8.25 -13.18 -14.13
N SER A 89 -8.35 -14.04 -13.12
CA SER A 89 -9.14 -13.65 -11.96
C SER A 89 -8.68 -14.34 -10.66
N PRO A 90 -7.60 -13.85 -10.02
CA PRO A 90 -7.57 -13.84 -8.56
C PRO A 90 -8.69 -12.92 -8.07
N GLN A 91 -9.42 -13.32 -7.02
CA GLN A 91 -10.57 -12.60 -6.45
C GLN A 91 -10.39 -11.09 -6.54
N ALA A 92 -11.31 -10.41 -7.24
CA ALA A 92 -11.26 -8.96 -7.39
C ALA A 92 -11.10 -8.33 -6.01
N TRP A 93 -10.29 -7.27 -5.91
CA TRP A 93 -10.08 -6.52 -4.67
C TRP A 93 -11.41 -6.12 -3.98
N ARG A 94 -12.47 -5.95 -4.78
CA ARG A 94 -13.85 -5.77 -4.30
C ARG A 94 -14.35 -6.93 -3.43
N THR A 95 -14.08 -8.17 -3.81
CA THR A 95 -14.43 -9.38 -3.05
C THR A 95 -13.63 -9.45 -1.75
N PHE A 96 -12.32 -9.19 -1.79
CA PHE A 96 -11.49 -9.13 -0.58
C PHE A 96 -12.00 -8.08 0.41
N LEU A 97 -12.25 -6.85 -0.07
CA LEU A 97 -12.78 -5.76 0.77
C LEU A 97 -14.19 -6.06 1.30
N ARG A 98 -15.05 -6.69 0.50
CA ARG A 98 -16.40 -7.07 0.95
C ARG A 98 -16.35 -8.12 2.06
N ASN A 99 -15.39 -9.03 1.99
CA ASN A 99 -15.24 -10.08 3.00
C ASN A 99 -14.68 -9.53 4.32
N HIS A 100 -13.79 -8.53 4.28
CA HIS A 100 -13.12 -7.98 5.46
C HIS A 100 -13.66 -6.62 5.92
N SER A 101 -14.70 -6.08 5.29
CA SER A 101 -15.27 -4.77 5.68
C SER A 101 -15.76 -4.72 7.13
N PRO A 102 -16.35 -5.78 7.73
CA PRO A 102 -16.75 -5.75 9.14
C PRO A 102 -15.55 -5.57 10.08
N ASP A 103 -14.45 -6.27 9.82
CA ASP A 103 -13.25 -6.25 10.67
C ASP A 103 -12.49 -4.92 10.54
N ILE A 104 -12.47 -4.35 9.34
CA ILE A 104 -11.86 -3.03 9.09
C ILE A 104 -12.66 -1.90 9.74
N ALA A 105 -14.00 -1.97 9.67
CA ALA A 105 -14.87 -0.96 10.29
C ALA A 105 -14.79 -0.98 11.82
N ALA A 106 -14.53 -2.14 12.43
CA ALA A 106 -14.33 -2.25 13.87
C ALA A 106 -13.08 -1.46 14.33
N MET A 107 -11.99 -1.46 13.56
CA MET A 107 -10.73 -0.80 13.95
C MET A 107 -10.81 0.74 13.95
N ASP A 108 -11.59 1.34 13.04
CA ASP A 108 -11.72 2.81 12.91
C ASP A 108 -12.49 3.45 14.09
N LEU A 109 -13.35 2.66 14.76
CA LEU A 109 -14.17 3.12 15.88
C LEU A 109 -13.43 3.10 17.23
N PHE A 110 -12.25 2.49 17.33
CA PHE A 110 -11.50 2.36 18.60
C PHE A 110 -10.50 3.49 18.88
N VAL A 111 -10.55 4.60 18.16
CA VAL A 111 -9.88 5.84 18.63
C VAL A 111 -10.77 6.48 19.70
N ALA A 112 -10.79 5.87 20.89
CA ALA A 112 -11.28 6.53 22.08
C ALA A 112 -10.36 7.73 22.34
N GLN A 113 -10.89 8.95 22.17
CA GLN A 113 -10.22 10.14 22.67
C GLN A 113 -10.05 9.93 24.19
N PRO A 114 -8.83 10.00 24.75
CA PRO A 114 -8.70 10.10 26.19
C PRO A 114 -9.33 11.45 26.54
N LEU A 115 -10.55 11.43 27.09
CA LEU A 115 -11.03 12.57 27.87
C LEU A 115 -9.95 12.76 28.94
N ALA A 116 -9.22 13.86 28.84
CA ALA A 116 -8.28 14.29 29.86
C ALA A 116 -9.07 14.66 31.11
N SER A 117 -9.58 13.65 31.81
CA SER A 117 -9.86 13.73 33.21
C SER A 117 -8.50 13.95 33.86
N THR A 118 -8.34 15.13 34.46
CA THR A 118 -7.18 15.52 35.26
C THR A 118 -6.80 14.37 36.20
N CYS A 119 -5.79 13.60 35.81
CA CYS A 119 -5.20 12.59 36.66
C CYS A 119 -4.25 13.34 37.59
N SER A 120 -4.78 13.72 38.75
CA SER A 120 -4.00 14.29 39.83
C SER A 120 -2.98 13.24 40.25
N MET A 121 -1.70 13.49 40.00
CA MET A 121 -0.62 12.61 40.42
C MET A 121 -0.58 12.57 41.95
N HIS A 122 -1.20 11.55 42.55
CA HIS A 122 -0.80 11.07 43.85
C HIS A 122 0.00 9.79 43.64
N SER A 123 1.31 9.92 43.86
CA SER A 123 2.28 8.85 43.89
C SER A 123 1.88 7.80 44.90
N SER A 124 1.59 6.58 44.46
CA SER A 124 1.78 5.35 45.23
C SER A 124 1.71 4.12 44.32
N SER A 125 2.85 3.43 44.25
CA SER A 125 3.07 2.02 43.89
C SER A 125 2.38 1.46 42.64
N CYS A 126 3.17 1.31 41.57
CA CYS A 126 2.92 0.26 40.57
C CYS A 126 3.96 -0.84 40.78
N ASP A 127 3.58 -1.87 41.54
CA ASP A 127 4.30 -3.14 41.58
C ASP A 127 3.98 -3.93 40.30
N TRP A 128 4.99 -4.11 39.45
CA TRP A 128 4.97 -5.10 38.36
C TRP A 128 5.45 -6.44 38.93
N PRO A 129 4.70 -7.55 38.83
CA PRO A 129 5.24 -8.85 39.21
C PRO A 129 6.19 -9.32 38.09
N ALA A 130 7.48 -9.40 38.43
CA ALA A 130 8.47 -10.09 37.62
C ALA A 130 8.29 -11.61 37.78
N GLU A 131 7.87 -12.30 36.72
CA GLU A 131 7.91 -13.76 36.64
C GLU A 131 9.37 -14.24 36.66
N SER A 132 9.75 -14.87 37.77
CA SER A 132 11.01 -15.59 37.94
C SER A 132 10.99 -16.91 37.17
N SER A 133 11.76 -16.98 36.08
CA SER A 133 12.13 -18.26 35.45
C SER A 133 13.21 -18.95 36.29
N SER A 134 12.85 -20.00 37.03
CA SER A 134 13.80 -20.98 37.58
C SER A 134 13.68 -22.29 36.80
N GLY A 135 14.79 -22.70 36.17
CA GLY A 135 14.87 -23.95 35.42
C GLY A 135 14.77 -25.21 36.30
N SER A 136 14.32 -26.31 35.71
CA SER A 136 14.63 -27.64 36.20
C SER A 136 14.64 -28.63 35.02
N THR A 137 15.83 -29.16 34.75
CA THR A 137 16.11 -30.30 33.89
C THR A 137 15.48 -31.56 34.46
N SER A 138 14.81 -32.37 33.63
CA SER A 138 14.70 -33.82 33.86
C SER A 138 14.46 -34.58 32.56
N HIS A 139 15.35 -35.56 32.35
CA HIS A 139 15.27 -36.66 31.38
C HIS A 139 13.93 -37.40 31.43
N VAL A 140 13.44 -37.84 30.27
CA VAL A 140 12.76 -39.14 30.12
C VAL A 140 13.24 -39.78 28.82
N ILE A 141 13.53 -41.07 28.95
CA ILE A 141 14.04 -42.07 28.00
C ILE A 141 13.27 -42.10 26.69
#